data_AF-A0A526Z5E2-F1
#
_entry.id   AF-A0A526Z5E2-F1
#
_cell.length_a   1.000
_cell.length_b   1.000
_cell.length_c   1.000
_cell.angle_alpha   90.00
_cell.angle_beta   90.00
_cell.angle_gamma   90.00
#
_symmetry.space_group_name_H-M   'P 1'
#
loop_
_entity.id
_entity.type
_entity.pdbx_description
1 polymer ?
#
loop_
_entity_poly.entity_id
_entity_poly.type
_entity_poly.pdbx_seq_one_letter_code
_entity_poly.pdbx_strand_id
1 'polypeptide(L)'
;QVEHPVTEMVTGTDLVEWQLRVASGEKLPKTQSEITLSGHAFEARIYAEDAAKGFLPATGTLHHLKFPDTAPEGASMRIETGVRTG
;
A
#
# COMPACT_ATOMS: atom_id res chain seq x y z
N GLN A 1 1.12 6.34 -8.01
CA GLN A 1 2.45 5.68 -7.96
C GLN A 1 2.33 4.41 -7.14
N VAL A 2 3.36 3.57 -7.09
CA VAL A 2 3.31 2.33 -6.27
C VAL A 2 3.06 2.69 -4.80
N GLU A 3 3.74 3.72 -4.31
CA GLU A 3 3.71 4.25 -2.95
C GLU A 3 2.44 5.04 -2.55
N HIS A 4 1.38 5.00 -3.36
CA HIS A 4 0.12 5.69 -3.04
C HIS A 4 -0.54 5.33 -1.68
N PRO A 5 -0.39 4.12 -1.08
CA PRO A 5 -1.11 3.79 0.14
C PRO A 5 -0.75 4.69 1.33
N VAL A 6 0.48 5.23 1.38
CA VAL A 6 0.85 6.14 2.48
C VAL A 6 0.05 7.43 2.44
N THR A 7 -0.24 7.95 1.24
CA THR A 7 -1.10 9.14 1.06
C THR A 7 -2.54 8.82 1.44
N GLU A 8 -3.06 7.68 0.98
CA GLU A 8 -4.42 7.25 1.29
C GLU A 8 -4.65 7.08 2.80
N MET A 9 -3.68 6.48 3.50
CA MET A 9 -3.77 6.24 4.95
C MET A 9 -3.81 7.53 5.78
N VAL A 10 -3.13 8.60 5.35
CA VAL A 10 -3.14 9.89 6.09
C VAL A 10 -4.23 10.85 5.62
N THR A 11 -4.76 10.69 4.41
CA THR A 11 -5.82 11.55 3.85
C THR A 11 -7.22 10.96 3.97
N GLY A 12 -7.33 9.65 4.21
CA GLY A 12 -8.60 8.92 4.15
C GLY A 12 -9.26 9.00 2.77
N THR A 13 -8.46 9.04 1.70
CA THR A 13 -8.93 9.04 0.31
C THR A 13 -8.54 7.73 -0.37
N ASP A 14 -9.36 7.28 -1.32
CA ASP A 14 -9.03 6.18 -2.23
C ASP A 14 -8.67 6.79 -3.60
N LEU A 15 -7.38 6.78 -3.91
CA LEU A 15 -6.86 7.41 -5.12
C LEU A 15 -7.17 6.58 -6.37
N VAL A 16 -7.26 5.26 -6.24
CA VAL A 16 -7.63 4.37 -7.36
C VAL A 16 -9.10 4.58 -7.72
N GLU A 17 -9.98 4.68 -6.72
CA GLU A 17 -11.39 5.03 -6.92
C GLU A 17 -11.53 6.38 -7.66
N TRP A 18 -10.79 7.41 -7.20
CA TRP A 18 -10.86 8.73 -7.81
C TRP A 18 -10.35 8.75 -9.25
N GLN A 19 -9.30 7.99 -9.54
CA GLN A 19 -8.81 7.82 -10.91
C GLN A 19 -9.91 7.27 -11.82
N LEU A 20 -10.65 6.24 -11.39
CA LEU A 20 -11.74 5.64 -12.16
C LEU A 20 -12.92 6.61 -12.35
N ARG A 21 -13.31 7.34 -11.30
CA ARG A 21 -14.37 8.37 -11.37
C ARG A 21 -14.03 9.47 -12.37
N VAL A 22 -12.83 10.06 -12.25
CA VAL A 22 -12.37 11.12 -13.14
C VAL A 22 -12.23 10.61 -14.58
N ALA A 23 -11.70 9.40 -14.78
CA ALA A 23 -11.63 8.77 -16.10
C ALA A 23 -13.02 8.57 -16.74
N SER A 24 -14.06 8.43 -15.91
CA SER A 24 -15.46 8.33 -16.33
C SER A 24 -16.14 9.69 -16.53
N GLY A 25 -15.41 10.80 -16.44
CA GLY A 25 -15.92 12.16 -16.65
C GLY A 25 -16.55 12.81 -15.41
N GLU A 26 -16.47 12.18 -14.24
CA GLU A 26 -16.90 12.81 -12.99
C GLU A 26 -15.92 13.90 -12.54
N LYS A 27 -16.40 14.81 -11.69
CA LYS A 27 -15.54 15.79 -11.01
C LYS A 27 -14.77 15.15 -9.86
N LEU A 28 -13.72 15.83 -9.38
CA LEU A 28 -13.03 15.41 -8.16
C LEU A 28 -14.00 15.35 -6.96
N PRO A 29 -13.98 14.28 -6.15
CA PRO A 29 -14.92 14.12 -5.04
C PRO A 29 -14.76 15.10 -3.87
N LYS A 30 -13.60 15.78 -3.77
CA LYS A 30 -13.30 16.75 -2.70
C LYS A 30 -12.58 17.98 -3.26
N THR A 31 -12.78 19.12 -2.61
CA THR A 31 -12.00 20.34 -2.77
C THR A 31 -10.72 20.30 -1.92
N GLN A 32 -9.78 21.20 -2.18
CA GLN A 32 -8.53 21.28 -1.42
C GLN A 32 -8.74 21.48 0.09
N SER A 33 -9.74 22.27 0.48
CA SER A 33 -10.06 22.52 1.90
C SER A 33 -10.65 21.31 2.62
N GLU A 34 -11.17 20.33 1.88
CA GLU A 34 -11.73 19.10 2.44
C GLU A 34 -10.68 17.97 2.58
N ILE A 35 -9.46 18.17 2.05
CA ILE A 35 -8.34 17.24 2.25
C ILE A 35 -7.66 17.57 3.57
N THR A 36 -7.79 16.65 4.52
CA THR A 36 -7.07 16.70 5.79
C THR A 36 -5.91 15.72 5.79
N LEU A 37 -4.89 16.00 6.60
CA LEU A 37 -3.78 15.08 6.88
C LEU A 37 -3.86 14.70 8.35
N SER A 38 -4.02 13.41 8.64
CA SER A 38 -4.12 12.88 9.99
C SER A 38 -3.04 11.83 10.22
N GLY A 39 -2.23 12.05 11.26
CA GLY A 39 -1.18 11.11 11.67
C GLY A 39 -0.05 10.95 10.65
N HIS A 40 0.54 9.76 10.64
CA HIS A 40 1.67 9.40 9.78
C HIS A 40 1.48 7.98 9.24
N ALA A 41 2.01 7.74 8.04
CA ALA A 41 2.07 6.42 7.43
C ALA A 41 3.45 6.17 6.83
N PHE A 42 3.87 4.90 6.84
CA PHE A 42 5.10 4.43 6.23
C PHE A 42 4.80 3.20 5.38
N GLU A 43 5.55 3.01 4.30
CA GLU A 43 5.48 1.83 3.44
C GLU A 43 6.85 1.14 3.43
N ALA A 44 6.82 -0.18 3.54
CA ALA A 44 7.98 -1.03 3.30
C ALA A 44 7.67 -2.00 2.17
N ARG A 45 8.60 -2.13 1.21
CA ARG A 45 8.47 -3.08 0.11
C ARG A 45 9.23 -4.35 0.45
N ILE A 46 8.53 -5.47 0.34
CA ILE A 46 9.12 -6.79 0.54
C ILE A 46 9.52 -7.33 -0.82
N TYR A 47 10.82 -7.29 -1.12
CA TYR A 47 11.37 -7.79 -2.38
C TYR A 47 11.89 -9.21 -2.25
N ALA A 48 11.67 -10.01 -3.30
CA ALA A 48 12.30 -11.31 -3.46
C ALA A 48 13.75 -11.12 -3.91
N GLU A 49 14.59 -10.63 -3.01
CA GLU A 49 15.99 -10.28 -3.24
C GLU A 49 16.87 -10.77 -2.09
N ASP A 50 18.12 -11.14 -2.38
CA ASP A 50 19.10 -11.54 -1.38
C ASP A 50 19.97 -10.34 -0.97
N ALA A 51 19.64 -9.72 0.15
CA ALA A 51 20.35 -8.56 0.69
C ALA A 51 21.84 -8.86 0.97
N ALA A 52 22.18 -10.07 1.40
CA ALA A 52 23.57 -10.45 1.71
C ALA A 52 24.42 -10.60 0.45
N LYS A 53 23.78 -10.83 -0.71
CA LYS A 53 24.44 -10.91 -2.02
C LYS A 53 24.29 -9.62 -2.84
N GLY A 54 23.99 -8.49 -2.19
CA GLY A 54 23.86 -7.21 -2.87
C GLY A 54 22.53 -7.04 -3.61
N PHE A 55 21.44 -7.53 -3.02
CA PHE A 55 20.07 -7.43 -3.55
C PHE A 55 19.88 -8.12 -4.90
N LEU A 56 20.58 -9.24 -5.14
CA LEU A 56 20.34 -10.04 -6.32
C LEU A 56 18.92 -10.62 -6.29
N PRO A 57 18.18 -10.63 -7.42
CA PRO A 57 16.86 -11.25 -7.48
C PRO A 57 16.90 -12.72 -7.04
N ALA A 58 15.97 -13.08 -6.16
CA ALA A 58 15.79 -14.42 -5.64
C ALA A 58 14.51 -15.03 -6.23
N THR A 59 14.66 -15.96 -7.16
CA THR A 59 13.53 -16.68 -7.77
C THR A 59 13.24 -17.99 -7.04
N GLY A 60 11.99 -18.45 -7.01
CA GLY A 60 11.61 -19.74 -6.45
C GLY A 60 10.16 -19.78 -6.00
N THR A 61 9.81 -20.82 -5.24
CA THR A 61 8.48 -21.01 -4.66
C THR A 61 8.43 -20.44 -3.25
N LEU A 62 7.36 -19.74 -2.91
CA LEU A 62 7.09 -19.31 -1.53
C LEU A 62 6.57 -20.51 -0.72
N HIS A 63 7.47 -21.24 -0.07
CA HIS A 63 7.10 -22.38 0.79
C HIS A 63 6.35 -21.95 2.05
N HIS A 64 6.63 -20.75 2.56
CA HIS A 64 5.95 -20.18 3.72
C HIS A 64 5.72 -18.69 3.50
N LEU A 65 4.46 -18.27 3.60
CA LEU A 65 4.05 -16.87 3.64
C LEU A 65 2.92 -16.74 4.65
N LYS A 66 3.15 -15.92 5.69
CA LYS A 66 2.14 -15.58 6.68
C LYS A 66 2.17 -14.08 6.93
N PHE A 67 1.04 -13.43 6.70
CA PHE A 67 0.82 -12.04 7.10
C PHE A 67 0.25 -11.98 8.52
N PRO A 68 0.45 -10.89 9.27
CA PRO A 68 -0.19 -10.74 10.57
C PRO A 68 -1.72 -10.64 10.43
N ASP A 69 -2.44 -11.29 11.34
CA ASP A 69 -3.91 -11.35 11.30
C ASP A 69 -4.55 -10.03 11.78
N THR A 70 -3.85 -9.26 12.61
CA THR A 70 -4.31 -7.99 13.18
C THR A 70 -3.18 -6.97 13.23
N ALA A 71 -3.54 -5.69 13.18
CA ALA A 71 -2.61 -4.60 13.44
C ALA A 71 -2.20 -4.58 14.92
N PRO A 72 -1.01 -4.03 15.26
CA PRO A 72 -0.65 -3.73 16.64
C PRO A 72 -1.65 -2.78 17.30
N GLU A 73 -1.79 -2.87 18.62
CA GLU A 73 -2.65 -1.98 19.39
C GLU A 73 -2.27 -0.51 19.17
N GLY A 74 -3.28 0.33 18.89
CA GLY A 74 -3.08 1.76 18.63
C GLY A 74 -2.55 2.09 17.22
N ALA A 75 -2.44 1.11 16.33
CA ALA A 75 -2.00 1.31 14.95
C ALA A 75 -2.98 0.71 13.93
N SER A 76 -2.86 1.15 12.68
CA SER A 76 -3.50 0.50 11.52
C SER A 76 -2.42 -0.19 10.68
N MET A 77 -2.80 -1.29 10.03
CA MET A 77 -1.91 -2.06 9.16
C MET A 77 -2.64 -2.38 7.86
N ARG A 78 -1.97 -2.15 6.72
CA ARG A 78 -2.46 -2.47 5.38
C ARG A 78 -1.41 -3.31 4.67
N ILE A 79 -1.87 -4.34 3.96
CA ILE A 79 -1.01 -5.28 3.23
C ILE A 79 -1.51 -5.36 1.80
N GLU A 80 -0.69 -4.88 0.88
CA GLU A 80 -0.91 -5.02 -0.56
C GLU A 80 0.01 -6.13 -1.07
N THR A 81 -0.57 -7.23 -1.56
CA THR A 81 0.19 -8.39 -2.05
C THR A 81 -0.37 -8.91 -3.36
N GLY A 82 0.52 -9.21 -4.30
CA GLY A 82 0.21 -9.93 -5.54
C GLY A 82 0.62 -11.41 -5.51
N VAL A 83 1.02 -11.93 -4.35
CA VAL A 83 1.56 -13.29 -4.17
C VAL A 83 0.84 -14.06 -3.08
N ARG A 84 0.94 -15.38 -3.14
CA ARG A 84 0.47 -16.34 -2.13
C ARG A 84 1.52 -17.43 -1.93
N THR A 85 1.37 -18.23 -0.88
CA THR A 85 2.12 -19.48 -0.71
C THR A 85 1.90 -20.42 -1.90
N GLY A 86 2.95 -21.14 -2.31
CA GLY A 86 2.96 -22.11 -3.42
C GLY A 86 3.01 -21.44 -4.78
#